data_AF-A0A4Y2M263-F1
#
_entry.id   AF-A0A4Y2M263-F1
#
_cell.length_a   1.000
_cell.length_b   1.000
_cell.length_c   1.000
_cell.angle_alpha   90.00
_cell.angle_beta   90.00
_cell.angle_gamma   90.00
#
_symmetry.space_group_name_H-M   'P 1'
#
loop_
_entity.id
_entity.type
_entity.pdbx_description
1 polymer ?
#
loop_
_entity_poly.entity_id
_entity_poly.type
_entity_poly.pdbx_seq_one_letter_code
_entity_poly.pdbx_strand_id
1 'polypeptide(L)'
;MAYLGTGRKYDLINLATELGLRVTEGLKVVELKQLITSAESYDEEFTKNLFKSIIDERMAVAAEKEAERQFELEKSRIEAGVSRNMSHANSSQEVTDQAKFDLSRILPKFNPKENEIGLYLTMFERQLK
;
A
#
# COMPACT_ATOMS: atom_id res chain seq x y z
N MET A 1 32.76 -14.91 11.02
CA MET A 1 31.60 -14.05 11.28
C MET A 1 30.90 -13.66 9.98
N ALA A 2 30.16 -14.59 9.37
CA ALA A 2 29.47 -14.35 8.09
C ALA A 2 28.20 -13.49 8.24
N TYR A 3 27.54 -13.56 9.40
CA TYR A 3 26.24 -12.90 9.62
C TYR A 3 26.33 -11.37 9.63
N LEU A 4 27.43 -10.77 10.10
CA LEU A 4 27.64 -9.31 10.03
C LEU A 4 27.78 -8.78 8.59
N GLY A 5 27.81 -9.67 7.59
CA GLY A 5 27.77 -9.32 6.17
C GLY A 5 26.36 -9.13 5.60
N THR A 6 25.29 -9.50 6.33
CA THR A 6 23.91 -9.42 5.82
C THR A 6 23.30 -8.03 5.90
N GLY A 7 23.84 -7.17 6.79
CA GLY A 7 23.37 -5.80 7.00
C GLY A 7 24.23 -4.73 6.33
N ARG A 8 23.71 -3.50 6.35
CA ARG A 8 24.37 -2.27 5.90
C ARG A 8 25.28 -1.71 7.00
N LYS A 9 26.13 -0.75 6.64
CA LYS A 9 26.99 -0.04 7.60
C LYS A 9 26.20 0.56 8.76
N TYR A 10 25.04 1.15 8.49
CA TYR A 10 24.17 1.72 9.51
C TYR A 10 23.68 0.66 10.51
N ASP A 11 23.27 -0.52 10.04
CA ASP A 11 22.84 -1.61 10.92
C ASP A 11 23.97 -2.04 11.87
N LEU A 12 25.22 -2.07 11.38
CA LEU A 12 26.40 -2.39 12.21
C LEU A 12 26.69 -1.31 13.26
N ILE A 13 26.45 -0.05 12.94
CA ILE A 13 26.57 1.07 13.89
C ILE A 13 25.50 0.93 14.99
N ASN A 14 24.26 0.62 14.61
CA ASN A 14 23.18 0.38 15.57
C ASN A 14 23.50 -0.81 16.46
N LEU A 15 23.95 -1.92 15.89
CA LEU A 15 24.34 -3.10 16.66
C LEU A 15 25.43 -2.77 17.68
N ALA A 16 26.49 -2.08 17.26
CA ALA A 16 27.56 -1.67 18.18
C ALA A 16 27.03 -0.74 19.28
N THR A 17 26.11 0.17 18.96
CA THR A 17 25.48 1.07 19.93
C THR A 17 24.63 0.32 20.95
N GLU A 18 23.83 -0.66 20.52
CA GLU A 18 23.00 -1.49 21.40
C GLU A 18 23.82 -2.42 22.29
N LEU A 19 24.98 -2.87 21.81
CA LEU A 19 25.96 -3.59 22.62
C LEU A 19 26.73 -2.68 23.60
N GLY A 20 26.42 -1.38 23.64
CA GLY A 20 27.09 -0.40 24.51
C GLY A 20 28.50 -0.04 24.05
N LEU A 21 28.89 -0.39 22.82
CA LEU A 21 30.20 -0.09 22.25
C LEU A 21 30.24 1.35 21.75
N ARG A 22 31.33 2.05 22.04
CA ARG A 22 31.52 3.42 21.58
C ARG A 22 31.89 3.44 20.10
N VAL A 23 30.96 3.87 19.26
CA VAL A 23 31.18 4.03 17.82
C VAL A 23 31.69 5.44 17.52
N THR A 24 32.90 5.53 16.97
CA THR A 24 33.47 6.80 16.50
C THR A 24 32.99 7.10 15.07
N GLU A 25 32.78 8.38 14.76
CA GLU A 25 32.49 8.78 13.39
C GLU A 25 33.65 8.40 12.45
N GLY A 26 33.31 7.96 11.23
CA GLY A 26 34.30 7.59 10.21
C GLY A 26 34.75 6.12 10.21
N LEU A 27 34.38 5.30 11.20
CA LEU A 27 34.72 3.88 11.20
C LEU A 27 34.25 3.16 9.93
N LYS A 28 35.11 2.33 9.36
CA LYS A 28 34.83 1.47 8.19
C LYS A 28 34.03 0.24 8.64
N VAL A 29 33.37 -0.41 7.69
CA VAL A 29 32.61 -1.65 7.93
C VAL A 29 33.48 -2.74 8.57
N VAL A 30 34.74 -2.85 8.14
CA VAL A 30 35.69 -3.84 8.70
C VAL A 30 36.01 -3.52 10.16
N GLU A 31 36.25 -2.24 10.47
CA GLU A 31 36.56 -1.78 11.82
C GLU A 31 35.36 -1.95 12.75
N LEU A 32 34.14 -1.70 12.28
CA LEU A 32 32.90 -1.96 13.04
C LEU A 32 32.73 -3.45 13.35
N LYS A 33 32.92 -4.32 12.35
CA LYS A 33 32.86 -5.78 12.55
C LYS A 33 33.88 -6.22 13.59
N GLN A 34 35.10 -5.72 13.49
CA GLN A 34 36.16 -6.04 14.44
C GLN A 34 35.81 -5.54 15.84
N LEU A 35 35.37 -4.29 15.99
CA LEU A 35 34.94 -3.70 17.26
C LEU A 35 33.88 -4.55 17.97
N ILE A 36 32.88 -5.02 17.22
CA ILE A 36 31.80 -5.89 17.75
C ILE A 36 32.36 -7.24 18.19
N THR A 37 33.16 -7.89 17.35
CA THR A 37 33.67 -9.25 17.62
C THR A 37 34.82 -9.31 18.62
N SER A 38 35.47 -8.18 18.88
CA SER A 38 36.56 -8.05 19.85
C SER A 38 36.08 -7.53 21.21
N ALA A 39 34.77 -7.31 21.39
CA ALA A 39 34.21 -6.96 22.68
C ALA A 39 34.37 -8.12 23.67
N GLU A 40 34.72 -7.81 24.93
CA GLU A 40 34.84 -8.82 25.99
C GLU A 40 33.51 -9.53 26.26
N SER A 41 32.40 -8.81 26.10
CA SER A 41 31.04 -9.31 26.23
C SER A 41 30.48 -9.93 24.95
N TYR A 42 31.33 -10.26 23.96
CA TYR A 42 30.85 -10.81 22.70
C TYR A 42 30.27 -12.21 22.88
N ASP A 43 28.97 -12.33 22.67
CA ASP A 43 28.24 -13.59 22.52
C ASP A 43 27.74 -13.68 21.07
N GLU A 44 28.20 -14.69 20.33
CA GLU A 44 27.88 -14.82 18.90
C GLU A 44 26.39 -15.02 18.63
N GLU A 45 25.70 -15.80 19.46
CA GLU A 45 24.30 -16.15 19.25
C GLU A 45 23.39 -14.98 19.60
N PHE A 46 23.65 -14.33 20.74
CA PHE A 46 22.98 -13.09 21.12
C PHE A 46 23.20 -11.99 20.08
N THR A 47 24.45 -11.76 19.68
CA THR A 47 24.79 -10.70 18.71
C THR A 47 24.15 -10.96 17.35
N LYS A 48 24.11 -12.22 16.90
CA LYS A 48 23.44 -12.61 15.66
C LYS A 48 21.93 -12.38 15.72
N ASN A 49 21.29 -12.76 16.83
CA ASN A 49 19.85 -12.58 17.02
C ASN A 49 19.48 -11.09 17.09
N LEU A 50 20.26 -10.30 17.82
CA LEU A 50 20.09 -8.86 17.90
C LEU A 50 20.25 -8.20 16.54
N PHE A 51 21.31 -8.54 15.80
CA PHE A 51 21.55 -7.99 14.47
C PHE A 51 20.43 -8.33 13.48
N LYS A 52 19.87 -9.54 13.60
CA LYS A 52 18.71 -9.94 12.80
C LYS A 52 17.49 -9.06 13.11
N SER A 53 17.18 -8.81 14.39
CA SER A 53 16.07 -7.92 14.78
C SER A 53 16.23 -6.52 14.18
N ILE A 54 17.43 -5.93 14.28
CA ILE A 54 17.73 -4.60 13.73
C ILE A 54 17.47 -4.56 12.21
N ILE A 55 17.88 -5.60 11.48
CA ILE A 55 17.64 -5.68 10.04
C ILE A 55 16.14 -5.83 9.75
N ASP A 56 15.45 -6.71 10.46
CA ASP A 56 14.03 -6.99 10.27
C ASP A 56 13.17 -5.73 10.55
N GLU A 57 13.46 -4.99 11.62
CA GLU A 57 12.80 -3.73 11.96
C GLU A 57 12.98 -2.68 10.86
N ARG A 58 14.21 -2.52 10.34
CA ARG A 58 14.47 -1.61 9.22
C ARG A 58 13.66 -2.00 7.98
N MET A 59 13.55 -3.29 7.69
CA MET A 59 12.79 -3.78 6.54
C MET A 59 11.28 -3.57 6.72
N ALA A 60 10.75 -3.77 7.94
CA ALA A 60 9.35 -3.53 8.25
C ALA A 60 8.96 -2.06 8.04
N VAL A 61 9.76 -1.12 8.55
CA VAL A 61 9.52 0.32 8.37
C VAL A 61 9.55 0.73 6.88
N ALA A 62 10.45 0.14 6.10
CA ALA A 62 10.50 0.39 4.66
C ALA A 62 9.24 -0.13 3.94
N ALA A 63 8.77 -1.32 4.31
CA ALA A 63 7.57 -1.93 3.72
C ALA A 63 6.30 -1.14 4.06
N GLU A 64 6.16 -0.67 5.31
CA GLU A 64 5.02 0.15 5.73
C GLU A 64 4.94 1.46 4.94
N LYS A 65 6.06 2.15 4.79
CA LYS A 65 6.14 3.40 4.02
C LYS A 65 5.79 3.19 2.54
N GLU A 66 6.14 2.05 1.97
CA GLU A 66 5.76 1.71 0.60
C GLU A 66 4.27 1.39 0.48
N ALA A 67 3.70 0.67 1.45
CA ALA A 67 2.26 0.38 1.50
C ALA A 67 1.42 1.67 1.62
N GLU A 68 1.85 2.61 2.46
CA GLU A 68 1.19 3.91 2.62
C GLU A 68 1.20 4.69 1.29
N ARG A 69 2.34 4.71 0.59
CA ARG A 69 2.47 5.35 -0.73
C ARG A 69 1.55 4.70 -1.77
N GLN A 70 1.44 3.38 -1.78
CA GLN A 70 0.54 2.67 -2.70
C GLN A 70 -0.93 2.99 -2.40
N PHE A 71 -1.29 3.08 -1.13
CA PHE A 71 -2.65 3.45 -0.72
C PHE A 71 -3.01 4.88 -1.16
N GLU A 72 -2.11 5.84 -0.97
CA GLU A 72 -2.31 7.23 -1.44
C GLU A 72 -2.47 7.33 -2.96
N LEU A 73 -1.67 6.56 -3.72
CA LEU A 73 -1.78 6.51 -5.17
C LEU A 73 -3.11 5.91 -5.63
N GLU A 74 -3.56 4.82 -5.02
CA GLU A 74 -4.83 4.19 -5.37
C GLU A 74 -6.02 5.08 -4.99
N LYS A 75 -5.96 5.75 -3.83
CA LYS A 75 -6.95 6.77 -3.45
C LYS A 75 -7.01 7.89 -4.49
N SER A 76 -5.86 8.43 -4.89
CA SER A 76 -5.79 9.48 -5.92
C SER A 76 -6.31 9.02 -7.27
N ARG A 77 -6.06 7.75 -7.64
CA ARG A 77 -6.58 7.13 -8.87
C ARG A 77 -8.10 7.01 -8.85
N ILE A 78 -8.67 6.59 -7.73
CA ILE A 78 -10.14 6.51 -7.55
C ILE A 78 -10.74 7.91 -7.60
N GLU A 79 -10.19 8.89 -6.89
CA GLU A 79 -10.68 10.28 -6.91
C GLU A 79 -10.60 10.90 -8.32
N ALA A 80 -9.53 10.66 -9.06
CA ALA A 80 -9.39 11.08 -10.45
C ALA A 80 -10.38 10.36 -11.39
N GLY A 81 -10.63 9.06 -11.17
CA GLY A 81 -11.63 8.29 -11.90
C GLY A 81 -13.07 8.75 -11.62
N VAL A 82 -13.38 9.05 -10.36
CA VAL A 82 -14.67 9.61 -9.94
C VAL A 82 -14.89 11.01 -10.52
N SER A 83 -13.86 11.88 -10.51
CA SER A 83 -13.95 13.19 -11.19
C SER A 83 -14.17 13.06 -12.69
N ARG A 84 -13.49 12.11 -13.37
CA ARG A 84 -13.71 11.84 -14.81
C ARG A 84 -15.14 11.37 -15.09
N ASN A 85 -15.68 10.50 -14.23
CA ASN A 85 -17.06 10.01 -14.37
C ASN A 85 -18.10 11.11 -14.09
N MET A 86 -17.82 12.03 -13.16
CA MET A 86 -18.70 13.18 -12.88
C MET A 86 -18.63 14.27 -13.97
N SER A 87 -17.48 14.45 -14.64
CA SER A 87 -17.38 15.33 -15.81
C SER A 87 -18.06 14.75 -17.06
N HIS A 88 -18.11 13.43 -17.22
CA HIS A 88 -18.89 12.78 -18.29
C HIS A 88 -20.40 12.75 -18.03
N ALA A 89 -20.83 12.88 -16.77
CA ALA A 89 -22.25 13.06 -16.45
C ALA A 89 -22.77 14.49 -16.72
N ASN A 90 -21.87 15.47 -16.88
CA ASN A 90 -22.22 16.89 -17.07
C ASN A 90 -21.79 17.49 -18.42
N SER A 91 -21.11 16.75 -19.30
CA SER A 91 -20.88 17.18 -20.67
C SER A 91 -21.60 16.23 -21.62
N SER A 92 -22.69 16.75 -22.19
CA SER A 92 -23.37 16.19 -23.33
C SER A 92 -22.41 15.85 -24.47
N GLN A 93 -22.88 14.90 -25.29
CA GLN A 93 -22.46 14.56 -26.66
C GLN A 93 -21.23 13.64 -26.83
N GLU A 94 -21.52 12.51 -27.48
CA GLU A 94 -20.65 11.73 -28.39
C GLU A 94 -19.53 10.88 -27.74
N VAL A 95 -19.33 9.59 -27.99
CA VAL A 95 -19.78 8.57 -28.97
C VAL A 95 -19.52 7.22 -28.22
N THR A 96 -20.32 6.16 -28.35
CA THR A 96 -19.89 4.92 -29.05
C THR A 96 -21.09 4.01 -29.30
N ASP A 97 -21.07 3.36 -30.46
CA ASP A 97 -22.02 2.37 -30.96
C ASP A 97 -22.17 1.14 -30.03
N GLN A 98 -23.06 1.23 -29.05
CA GLN A 98 -23.67 0.05 -28.45
C GLN A 98 -25.18 0.30 -28.46
N ALA A 99 -25.93 -0.64 -29.07
CA ALA A 99 -27.38 -0.61 -29.25
C ALA A 99 -28.10 0.31 -28.26
N LYS A 100 -28.54 1.48 -28.74
CA LYS A 100 -29.28 2.47 -27.95
C LYS A 100 -30.61 1.84 -27.55
N PHE A 101 -30.63 1.17 -26.40
CA PHE A 101 -31.86 0.79 -25.73
C PHE A 101 -32.52 2.09 -25.31
N ASP A 102 -33.49 2.55 -26.10
CA ASP A 102 -34.29 3.70 -25.75
C ASP A 102 -35.18 3.31 -24.56
N LEU A 103 -34.63 3.52 -23.36
CA LEU A 103 -35.29 3.22 -22.10
C LEU A 103 -36.63 3.91 -21.98
N SER A 104 -36.83 5.07 -22.63
CA SER A 104 -38.11 5.77 -22.66
C SER A 104 -39.21 5.03 -23.42
N ARG A 105 -38.81 4.10 -24.30
CA ARG A 105 -39.69 3.28 -25.12
C ARG A 105 -40.14 1.99 -24.42
N ILE A 106 -39.35 1.54 -23.43
CA ILE A 106 -39.53 0.26 -22.74
C ILE A 106 -40.04 0.48 -21.32
N LEU A 107 -39.59 1.55 -20.64
CA LEU A 107 -40.01 1.88 -19.30
C LEU A 107 -41.35 2.64 -19.31
N PRO A 108 -42.38 2.11 -18.63
CA PRO A 108 -43.56 2.90 -18.31
C PRO A 108 -43.18 4.13 -17.49
N LYS A 109 -43.94 5.23 -17.59
CA LYS A 109 -43.69 6.41 -16.76
C LYS A 109 -43.98 6.08 -15.29
N PHE A 110 -42.97 6.21 -14.42
CA PHE A 110 -43.11 6.00 -12.99
C PHE A 110 -43.62 7.27 -12.28
N ASN A 111 -44.73 7.16 -11.54
CA ASN A 111 -45.23 8.23 -10.68
C ASN A 111 -45.03 7.83 -9.20
N PRO A 112 -44.13 8.46 -8.43
CA PRO A 112 -43.85 8.07 -7.05
C PRO A 112 -45.02 8.29 -6.08
N LYS A 113 -46.07 9.01 -6.49
CA LYS A 113 -47.27 9.23 -5.68
C LYS A 113 -48.32 8.12 -5.87
N GLU A 114 -48.26 7.40 -6.99
CA GLU A 114 -49.28 6.42 -7.40
C GLU A 114 -48.69 5.02 -7.63
N ASN A 115 -47.40 4.92 -7.94
CA ASN A 115 -46.71 3.69 -8.25
C ASN A 115 -45.83 3.24 -7.09
N GLU A 116 -46.07 2.02 -6.61
CA GLU A 116 -45.16 1.34 -5.70
C GLU A 116 -43.90 0.88 -6.44
N ILE A 117 -42.73 1.19 -5.87
CA ILE A 117 -41.43 0.93 -6.49
C ILE A 117 -41.20 -0.57 -6.78
N GLY A 118 -41.67 -1.45 -5.88
CA GLY A 118 -41.54 -2.90 -6.05
C GLY A 118 -42.32 -3.44 -7.25
N LEU A 119 -43.52 -2.91 -7.50
CA LEU A 119 -44.34 -3.32 -8.64
C LEU A 119 -43.74 -2.83 -9.96
N TYR A 120 -43.18 -1.63 -9.96
CA TYR A 120 -42.50 -1.05 -11.13
C TYR A 120 -41.28 -1.88 -11.56
N LEU A 121 -40.44 -2.29 -10.61
CA LEU A 121 -39.29 -3.15 -10.89
C LEU A 121 -39.71 -4.54 -11.39
N THR A 122 -40.75 -5.13 -10.80
CA THR A 122 -41.30 -6.43 -11.24
C THR A 122 -41.81 -6.39 -12.69
N MET A 123 -42.45 -5.29 -13.09
CA MET A 123 -42.93 -5.09 -14.46
C MET A 123 -41.76 -4.94 -15.45
N PHE A 124 -40.72 -4.22 -15.05
CA PHE A 124 -39.52 -4.04 -15.86
C PHE A 124 -38.78 -5.37 -16.12
N GLU A 125 -38.59 -6.19 -15.08
CA GLU A 125 -37.93 -7.50 -15.23
C GLU A 125 -38.67 -8.44 -16.18
N ARG A 126 -40.00 -8.38 -16.22
CA ARG A 126 -40.83 -9.16 -17.16
C ARG A 126 -40.67 -8.72 -18.61
N GLN A 127 -40.31 -7.46 -18.86
CA GLN A 127 -40.14 -6.90 -20.21
C GLN A 127 -38.74 -7.15 -20.80
N LEU A 128 -37.79 -7.63 -19.99
CA LEU A 128 -36.41 -7.95 -20.41
C LEU A 128 -36.20 -9.43 -20.80
N LYS A 129 -37.26 -10.26 -20.78
CA LYS A 129 -37.27 -11.64 -21.31
C LYS A 129 -37.72 -11.66 -22.76
#